data_AF-A0A507D1H2-F1
#
_entry.id   AF-A0A507D1H2-F1
#
_cell.length_a   1.000
_cell.length_b   1.000
_cell.length_c   1.000
_cell.angle_alpha   90.00
_cell.angle_beta   90.00
_cell.angle_gamma   90.00
#
_symmetry.space_group_name_H-M   'P 1'
#
loop_
_entity.id
_entity.type
_entity.pdbx_description
1 polymer ?
#
loop_
_entity_poly.entity_id
_entity_poly.type
_entity_poly.pdbx_seq_one_letter_code
_entity_poly.pdbx_strand_id
1 'polypeptide(L)'
;MASAATSATIKRALQSLSLTSPSPSFANRATLRTSPSKPYRPLPARALPATNHGLLSHKRIIPQVANPTQVTTLDNGLRVATQESPGHFVAAGVYIDTGTRYEDDETAGASHILDRMSFKSTEEFTTTQLVSQLEKLGGNIVAHSSREAVMYQAAVFRHDLPKVMQIFSQVINHPLLLPNELDETRTTTMYEIADFSQKPDTMLPEVVHEIAFGETTPENVGSLRNCWTSTRSPKVNTLGRPLLCPRDVLDNITPDVLRKFKETWYTPNRMVIAGVGMDHAMMVDLATKYFGQMRHPSPEILQKQHDLSKPATYTGGIRIIDTSSDPPPANPDERPLTHVYLAFEALSMSDPDIYALATLASLMGGGGSFSAGGPGKGMYTRLYTNVLNRYYWVEQCNMVSYSYLDTGLFGITASVPPSDESHVGVLPVLLDQLMWMITTIGGDELARAKNQLKSSLLMSLESKMLELEDIGRQVMVHGQRLSVNEMIRRIEDLTSEDLMRVARRIVLGEDIPSPLKYDDGWTRPWVRTGRGNPTVLIQGPIGEKDPLTEVEKVLMEWGLNSRGSGIGEGLVRTLKSWYR
;
A
#
# COMPACT_ATOMS: atom_id res chain seq x y z
N MET A 1 3.42 -45.98 -12.80
CA MET A 1 2.05 -46.28 -13.30
C MET A 1 0.92 -45.73 -12.42
N ALA A 2 1.12 -44.63 -11.68
CA ALA A 2 0.08 -43.98 -10.88
C ALA A 2 -0.20 -42.51 -11.27
N SER A 3 0.31 -42.02 -12.41
CA SER A 3 0.00 -40.68 -12.93
C SER A 3 -0.90 -40.68 -14.17
N ALA A 4 -1.23 -41.85 -14.73
CA ALA A 4 -2.06 -41.97 -15.93
C ALA A 4 -3.57 -42.11 -15.64
N ALA A 5 -3.95 -42.50 -14.41
CA ALA A 5 -5.35 -42.74 -14.03
C ALA A 5 -6.11 -41.44 -13.63
N THR A 6 -5.40 -40.36 -13.29
CA THR A 6 -6.00 -39.10 -12.83
C THR A 6 -6.40 -38.18 -13.98
N SER A 7 -5.78 -38.32 -15.16
CA SER A 7 -6.09 -37.49 -16.34
C SER A 7 -7.39 -37.90 -17.06
N ALA A 8 -7.74 -39.19 -17.02
CA ALA A 8 -8.96 -39.71 -17.66
C ALA A 8 -10.25 -39.34 -16.91
N THR A 9 -10.18 -39.22 -15.58
CA THR A 9 -11.32 -38.87 -14.73
C THR A 9 -11.65 -37.38 -14.80
N ILE A 10 -10.64 -36.51 -14.95
CA ILE A 10 -10.82 -35.07 -15.13
C ILE A 10 -11.38 -34.73 -16.52
N LYS A 11 -10.97 -35.45 -17.58
CA LYS A 11 -11.53 -35.29 -18.92
C LYS A 11 -13.01 -35.68 -19.03
N ARG A 12 -13.47 -36.69 -18.27
CA ARG A 12 -14.90 -37.06 -18.23
C ARG A 12 -15.77 -36.08 -17.46
N ALA A 13 -15.24 -35.48 -16.38
CA ALA A 13 -15.95 -34.44 -15.63
C ALA A 13 -16.11 -33.13 -16.42
N LEU A 14 -15.14 -32.80 -17.28
CA LEU A 14 -15.22 -31.64 -18.19
C LEU A 14 -16.15 -31.86 -19.38
N GLN A 15 -16.32 -33.10 -19.85
CA GLN A 15 -17.29 -33.44 -20.91
C GLN A 15 -18.75 -33.51 -20.43
N SER A 16 -19.01 -33.67 -19.12
CA SER A 16 -20.37 -33.61 -18.57
C SER A 16 -20.87 -32.19 -18.27
N LEU A 17 -20.01 -31.16 -18.38
CA LEU A 17 -20.39 -29.76 -18.22
C LEU A 17 -20.70 -29.04 -19.55
N SER A 18 -20.58 -29.73 -20.69
CA SER A 18 -20.76 -29.14 -22.03
C SER A 18 -22.12 -29.42 -22.69
N LEU A 19 -23.14 -29.86 -21.93
CA LEU A 19 -24.47 -30.12 -22.47
C LEU A 19 -25.55 -29.60 -21.50
N THR A 20 -25.94 -28.32 -21.65
CA THR A 20 -27.32 -27.81 -21.54
C THR A 20 -27.38 -26.28 -21.54
N SER A 21 -27.60 -25.69 -22.72
CA SER A 21 -28.66 -24.71 -23.02
C SER A 21 -28.24 -23.81 -24.20
N PRO A 22 -29.13 -23.58 -25.19
CA PRO A 22 -28.77 -22.89 -26.42
C PRO A 22 -28.77 -21.36 -26.22
N SER A 23 -27.65 -20.73 -26.50
CA SER A 23 -27.56 -19.29 -26.76
C SER A 23 -28.29 -18.94 -28.08
N PRO A 24 -29.21 -17.96 -28.09
CA PRO A 24 -29.84 -17.53 -29.34
C PRO A 24 -28.81 -16.82 -30.25
N SER A 25 -28.87 -17.15 -31.53
CA SER A 25 -27.95 -16.69 -32.57
C SER A 25 -28.05 -15.18 -32.83
N PHE A 26 -26.93 -14.61 -33.29
CA PHE A 26 -26.71 -13.20 -33.64
C PHE A 26 -27.61 -12.64 -34.77
N ALA A 27 -28.57 -13.40 -35.31
CA ALA A 27 -29.41 -12.99 -36.43
C ALA A 27 -30.75 -12.33 -36.03
N ASN A 28 -31.13 -12.32 -34.74
CA ASN A 28 -32.42 -11.78 -34.28
C ASN A 28 -32.37 -10.41 -33.60
N ARG A 29 -31.26 -9.66 -33.71
CA ARG A 29 -31.13 -8.30 -33.12
C ARG A 29 -31.22 -7.16 -34.13
N ALA A 30 -31.64 -7.45 -35.37
CA ALA A 30 -31.64 -6.52 -36.49
C ALA A 30 -33.04 -6.25 -37.07
N THR A 31 -34.10 -6.19 -36.27
CA THR A 31 -35.40 -5.65 -36.68
C THR A 31 -36.14 -5.17 -35.45
N LEU A 32 -35.97 -3.89 -35.08
CA LEU A 32 -36.94 -3.05 -34.33
C LEU A 32 -36.29 -1.67 -34.08
N ARG A 33 -35.97 -0.98 -35.18
CA ARG A 33 -35.83 0.47 -35.20
C ARG A 33 -36.61 0.94 -36.43
N THR A 34 -37.85 1.36 -36.20
CA THR A 34 -38.57 2.45 -36.90
C THR A 34 -40.02 2.48 -36.44
N SER A 35 -40.31 3.33 -35.45
CA SER A 35 -41.65 3.89 -35.32
C SER A 35 -41.55 5.37 -34.92
N PRO A 36 -42.45 6.24 -35.41
CA PRO A 36 -42.24 7.68 -35.39
C PRO A 36 -42.43 8.26 -34.00
N SER A 37 -41.59 9.25 -33.67
CA SER A 37 -41.62 10.05 -32.46
C SER A 37 -42.96 10.80 -32.29
N LYS A 38 -43.67 10.53 -31.19
CA LYS A 38 -44.66 11.47 -30.64
C LYS A 38 -43.96 12.38 -29.62
N PRO A 39 -44.23 13.69 -29.62
CA PRO A 39 -43.62 14.62 -28.67
C PRO A 39 -44.12 14.32 -27.25
N TYR A 40 -43.19 14.08 -26.33
CA TYR A 40 -43.48 13.84 -24.92
C TYR A 40 -43.89 15.16 -24.26
N ARG A 41 -45.12 15.25 -23.76
CA ARG A 41 -45.62 16.37 -22.97
C ARG A 41 -45.37 16.05 -21.49
N PRO A 42 -44.62 16.88 -20.73
CA PRO A 42 -44.41 16.62 -19.31
C PRO A 42 -45.74 16.73 -18.55
N LEU A 43 -46.03 15.74 -17.71
CA LEU A 43 -47.19 15.77 -16.81
C LEU A 43 -46.99 16.88 -15.77
N PRO A 44 -48.05 17.64 -15.41
CA PRO A 44 -47.93 18.71 -14.42
C PRO A 44 -47.64 18.13 -13.03
N ALA A 45 -46.63 18.69 -12.37
CA ALA A 45 -46.29 18.37 -10.99
C ALA A 45 -47.48 18.71 -10.08
N ARG A 46 -48.12 17.68 -9.52
CA ARG A 46 -49.16 17.86 -8.51
C ARG A 46 -48.49 18.13 -7.17
N ALA A 47 -48.57 19.38 -6.71
CA ALA A 47 -48.10 19.78 -5.39
C ALA A 47 -48.82 18.96 -4.29
N LEU A 48 -48.04 18.26 -3.47
CA LEU A 48 -48.53 17.67 -2.22
C LEU A 48 -48.67 18.79 -1.18
N PRO A 49 -49.74 18.80 -0.36
CA PRO A 49 -49.92 19.81 0.67
C PRO A 49 -48.82 19.69 1.75
N ALA A 50 -48.29 20.84 2.16
CA ALA A 50 -47.28 20.97 3.20
C ALA A 50 -47.79 20.39 4.53
N THR A 51 -47.26 19.23 4.92
CA THR A 51 -47.41 18.70 6.27
C THR A 51 -46.19 19.09 7.11
N ASN A 52 -46.44 19.99 8.07
CA ASN A 52 -45.62 20.37 9.22
C ASN A 52 -44.28 19.63 9.40
N HIS A 53 -43.17 20.32 9.10
CA HIS A 53 -41.85 19.99 9.61
C HIS A 53 -41.79 20.29 11.11
N GLY A 54 -42.30 19.36 11.92
CA GLY A 54 -42.11 19.34 13.36
C GLY A 54 -41.56 17.98 13.78
N LEU A 55 -40.34 17.99 14.34
CA LEU A 55 -39.76 16.91 15.16
C LEU A 55 -39.36 15.60 14.43
N LEU A 56 -38.37 15.69 13.53
CA LEU A 56 -37.43 14.58 13.33
C LEU A 56 -36.01 15.09 13.63
N SER A 57 -35.76 15.31 14.93
CA SER A 57 -34.40 15.28 15.46
C SER A 57 -33.79 13.96 14.99
N HIS A 58 -32.86 14.03 14.03
CA HIS A 58 -31.96 12.93 13.72
C HIS A 58 -31.08 12.71 14.95
N LYS A 59 -31.61 12.02 15.97
CA LYS A 59 -30.77 11.37 16.96
C LYS A 59 -29.93 10.37 16.18
N ARG A 60 -28.70 10.77 15.88
CA ARG A 60 -27.62 9.91 15.42
C ARG A 60 -27.66 8.68 16.34
N ILE A 61 -28.08 7.54 15.81
CA ILE A 61 -27.94 6.27 16.52
C ILE A 61 -26.45 6.00 16.49
N ILE A 62 -25.75 6.46 17.52
CA ILE A 62 -24.38 6.04 17.79
C ILE A 62 -24.54 4.61 18.30
N PRO A 63 -24.04 3.58 17.60
CA PRO A 63 -24.05 2.22 18.12
C PRO A 63 -23.42 2.23 19.51
N GLN A 64 -24.05 1.54 20.46
CA GLN A 64 -23.50 1.39 21.80
C GLN A 64 -22.06 0.88 21.73
N VAL A 65 -21.23 1.48 22.59
CA VAL A 65 -19.78 1.31 22.77
C VAL A 65 -19.32 -0.10 22.39
N ALA A 66 -18.69 -0.24 21.23
CA ALA A 66 -17.75 -1.34 21.04
C ALA A 66 -16.70 -1.23 22.15
N ASN A 67 -16.43 -2.33 22.85
CA ASN A 67 -15.41 -2.34 23.91
C ASN A 67 -14.14 -1.69 23.35
N PRO A 68 -13.59 -0.66 24.01
CA PRO A 68 -12.40 0.01 23.51
C PRO A 68 -11.26 -1.01 23.40
N THR A 69 -10.36 -0.80 22.45
CA THR A 69 -9.13 -1.60 22.38
C THR A 69 -8.36 -1.44 23.69
N GLN A 70 -8.13 -2.56 24.38
CA GLN A 70 -7.37 -2.60 25.62
C GLN A 70 -5.91 -2.87 25.28
N VAL A 71 -4.99 -2.15 25.93
CA VAL A 71 -3.55 -2.32 25.78
C VAL A 71 -2.92 -2.49 27.16
N THR A 72 -2.16 -3.57 27.33
CA THR A 72 -1.37 -3.84 28.54
C THR A 72 0.09 -4.03 28.14
N THR A 73 1.02 -3.46 28.89
CA THR A 73 2.45 -3.70 28.73
C THR A 73 2.93 -4.70 29.77
N LEU A 74 3.53 -5.81 29.33
CA LEU A 74 4.14 -6.80 30.21
C LEU A 74 5.44 -6.27 30.84
N ASP A 75 5.91 -6.91 31.90
CA ASP A 75 7.13 -6.51 32.62
C ASP A 75 8.39 -6.46 31.74
N ASN A 76 8.42 -7.24 30.65
CA ASN A 76 9.53 -7.25 29.69
C ASN A 76 9.42 -6.18 28.58
N GLY A 77 8.41 -5.31 28.63
CA GLY A 77 8.18 -4.22 27.67
C GLY A 77 7.32 -4.60 26.45
N LEU A 78 6.93 -5.87 26.31
CA LEU A 78 6.04 -6.31 25.25
C LEU A 78 4.63 -5.77 25.46
N ARG A 79 4.01 -5.25 24.41
CA ARG A 79 2.62 -4.75 24.46
C ARG A 79 1.65 -5.81 23.98
N VAL A 80 0.54 -5.97 24.70
CA VAL A 80 -0.58 -6.84 24.34
C VAL A 80 -1.79 -5.97 24.09
N ALA A 81 -2.34 -6.02 22.88
CA ALA A 81 -3.51 -5.24 22.47
C ALA A 81 -4.67 -6.17 22.09
N THR A 82 -5.87 -5.90 22.59
CA THR A 82 -7.05 -6.69 22.18
C THR A 82 -8.28 -5.85 21.96
N GLN A 83 -9.06 -6.23 20.95
CA GLN A 83 -10.44 -5.79 20.81
C GLN A 83 -11.38 -6.98 20.90
N GLU A 84 -12.16 -7.02 21.97
CA GLU A 84 -13.18 -8.05 22.13
C GLU A 84 -14.32 -7.78 21.15
N SER A 85 -14.71 -8.82 20.40
CA SER A 85 -15.85 -8.79 19.51
C SER A 85 -16.51 -10.17 19.44
N PRO A 86 -17.86 -10.27 19.41
CA PRO A 86 -18.52 -11.53 19.16
C PRO A 86 -18.08 -12.15 17.82
N GLY A 87 -18.14 -13.48 17.72
CA GLY A 87 -17.82 -14.16 16.47
C GLY A 87 -17.50 -15.64 16.64
N HIS A 88 -17.53 -16.35 15.50
CA HIS A 88 -17.31 -17.80 15.41
C HIS A 88 -15.83 -18.21 15.53
N PHE A 89 -14.92 -17.29 15.24
CA PHE A 89 -13.48 -17.48 15.26
C PHE A 89 -12.79 -16.22 15.80
N VAL A 90 -11.50 -16.34 16.06
CA VAL A 90 -10.65 -15.26 16.56
C VAL A 90 -9.49 -15.02 15.61
N ALA A 91 -8.91 -13.83 15.66
CA ALA A 91 -7.67 -13.52 14.96
C ALA A 91 -6.61 -13.09 15.98
N ALA A 92 -5.39 -13.58 15.84
CA ALA A 92 -4.26 -13.22 16.69
C ALA A 92 -3.01 -13.02 15.83
N GLY A 93 -2.12 -12.15 16.27
CA GLY A 93 -0.88 -11.92 15.57
C GLY A 93 0.18 -11.22 16.39
N VAL A 94 1.42 -11.29 15.90
CA VAL A 94 2.59 -10.62 16.47
C VAL A 94 3.12 -9.64 15.43
N TYR A 95 3.29 -8.40 15.84
CA TYR A 95 3.73 -7.27 15.03
C TYR A 95 5.06 -6.79 15.58
N ILE A 96 6.08 -6.77 14.73
CA ILE A 96 7.43 -6.41 15.09
C ILE A 96 7.80 -5.16 14.30
N ASP A 97 8.17 -4.09 15.01
CA ASP A 97 8.65 -2.84 14.42
C ASP A 97 10.07 -3.05 13.88
N THR A 98 10.14 -3.66 12.69
CA THR A 98 11.36 -3.94 11.92
C THR A 98 10.98 -4.14 10.46
N GLY A 99 11.94 -4.32 9.56
CA GLY A 99 11.70 -4.43 8.13
C GLY A 99 12.89 -3.90 7.32
N THR A 100 12.72 -3.82 6.01
CA THR A 100 13.84 -3.48 5.10
C THR A 100 14.39 -2.07 5.31
N ARG A 101 13.61 -1.14 5.89
CA ARG A 101 14.10 0.19 6.32
C ARG A 101 15.27 0.09 7.30
N TYR A 102 15.25 -0.91 8.18
CA TYR A 102 16.16 -1.05 9.31
C TYR A 102 17.36 -1.96 9.01
N GLU A 103 17.43 -2.50 7.79
CA GLU A 103 18.57 -3.27 7.34
C GLU A 103 19.79 -2.37 7.12
N ASP A 104 20.96 -2.94 7.33
CA ASP A 104 22.23 -2.37 6.87
C ASP A 104 22.75 -3.16 5.67
N ASP A 105 23.95 -2.82 5.18
CA ASP A 105 24.51 -3.49 4.01
C ASP A 105 24.93 -4.94 4.30
N GLU A 106 25.11 -5.31 5.58
CA GLU A 106 25.40 -6.68 5.99
C GLU A 106 24.13 -7.53 6.11
N THR A 107 23.01 -6.92 6.51
CA THR A 107 21.72 -7.61 6.70
C THR A 107 20.73 -7.35 5.57
N ALA A 108 21.17 -6.81 4.43
CA ALA A 108 20.29 -6.51 3.31
C ALA A 108 19.57 -7.79 2.82
N GLY A 109 18.24 -7.72 2.71
CA GLY A 109 17.36 -8.84 2.34
C GLY A 109 17.01 -9.79 3.49
N ALA A 110 17.52 -9.57 4.71
CA ALA A 110 17.26 -10.44 5.85
C ALA A 110 15.77 -10.49 6.22
N SER A 111 15.04 -9.38 6.13
CA SER A 111 13.60 -9.33 6.45
C SER A 111 12.79 -10.22 5.52
N HIS A 112 13.07 -10.16 4.21
CA HIS A 112 12.38 -10.97 3.20
C HIS A 112 12.69 -12.47 3.37
N ILE A 113 13.94 -12.82 3.66
CA ILE A 113 14.32 -14.22 3.88
C ILE A 113 13.77 -14.75 5.21
N LEU A 114 13.79 -13.96 6.29
CA LEU A 114 13.20 -14.38 7.57
C LEU A 114 11.70 -14.61 7.45
N ASP A 115 11.00 -13.78 6.69
CA ASP A 115 9.60 -13.98 6.36
C ASP A 115 9.37 -15.34 5.71
N ARG A 116 10.11 -15.67 4.64
CA ARG A 116 10.02 -16.97 3.96
C ARG A 116 10.48 -18.15 4.82
N MET A 117 11.35 -17.92 5.80
CA MET A 117 11.82 -18.92 6.76
C MET A 117 10.89 -19.08 7.99
N SER A 118 9.84 -18.28 8.12
CA SER A 118 9.00 -18.20 9.32
C SER A 118 8.43 -19.54 9.79
N PHE A 119 7.98 -20.41 8.89
CA PHE A 119 7.33 -21.68 9.26
C PHE A 119 8.23 -22.91 9.00
N LYS A 120 9.54 -22.74 9.22
CA LYS A 120 10.55 -23.81 9.17
C LYS A 120 10.83 -24.38 10.58
N SER A 121 11.91 -25.15 10.71
CA SER A 121 12.21 -25.87 11.94
C SER A 121 12.50 -24.94 13.12
N THR A 122 12.03 -25.35 14.29
CA THR A 122 12.19 -24.66 15.58
C THR A 122 12.76 -25.64 16.60
N GLU A 123 13.14 -25.16 17.79
CA GLU A 123 13.60 -26.03 18.87
C GLU A 123 12.58 -27.12 19.26
N GLU A 124 11.27 -26.82 19.18
CA GLU A 124 10.20 -27.74 19.58
C GLU A 124 9.60 -28.54 18.41
N PHE A 125 9.56 -27.95 17.20
CA PHE A 125 8.87 -28.53 16.05
C PHE A 125 9.81 -28.66 14.85
N THR A 126 9.83 -29.85 14.25
CA THR A 126 10.36 -30.01 12.88
C THR A 126 9.43 -29.35 11.87
N THR A 127 9.95 -28.97 10.69
CA THR A 127 9.15 -28.33 9.62
C THR A 127 7.90 -29.14 9.27
N THR A 128 8.01 -30.46 9.10
CA THR A 128 6.86 -31.33 8.79
C THR A 128 5.82 -31.35 9.91
N GLN A 129 6.26 -31.37 11.17
CA GLN A 129 5.36 -31.31 12.32
C GLN A 129 4.66 -29.95 12.39
N LEU A 130 5.39 -28.86 12.19
CA LEU A 130 4.85 -27.50 12.21
C LEU A 130 3.76 -27.36 11.14
N VAL A 131 4.06 -27.71 9.88
CA VAL A 131 3.10 -27.67 8.77
C VAL A 131 1.87 -28.53 9.06
N SER A 132 2.05 -29.77 9.54
CA SER A 132 0.92 -30.63 9.89
C SER A 132 0.05 -30.08 11.03
N GLN A 133 0.64 -29.37 12.00
CA GLN A 133 -0.13 -28.69 13.05
C GLN A 133 -0.90 -27.51 12.46
N LEU A 134 -0.26 -26.69 11.61
CA LEU A 134 -0.92 -25.55 10.96
C LEU A 134 -2.11 -25.98 10.09
N GLU A 135 -2.01 -27.09 9.37
CA GLU A 135 -3.12 -27.65 8.60
C GLU A 135 -4.30 -28.07 9.51
N LYS A 136 -4.02 -28.68 10.66
CA LYS A 136 -5.06 -29.07 11.64
C LYS A 136 -5.78 -27.86 12.25
N LEU A 137 -5.10 -26.71 12.30
CA LEU A 137 -5.63 -25.44 12.79
C LEU A 137 -6.45 -24.68 11.72
N GLY A 138 -6.62 -25.25 10.53
CA GLY A 138 -7.37 -24.66 9.41
C GLY A 138 -6.50 -23.95 8.37
N GLY A 139 -5.17 -23.92 8.55
CA GLY A 139 -4.21 -23.42 7.55
C GLY A 139 -4.27 -21.92 7.26
N ASN A 140 -5.03 -21.13 8.03
CA ASN A 140 -5.14 -19.68 7.83
C ASN A 140 -4.15 -18.92 8.72
N ILE A 141 -2.87 -19.04 8.36
CA ILE A 141 -1.74 -18.40 9.02
C ILE A 141 -0.81 -17.81 7.96
N VAL A 142 -0.29 -16.62 8.21
CA VAL A 142 0.55 -15.90 7.27
C VAL A 142 1.66 -15.18 8.03
N ALA A 143 2.84 -15.15 7.43
CA ALA A 143 3.90 -14.22 7.79
C ALA A 143 4.11 -13.28 6.59
N HIS A 144 4.40 -12.02 6.87
CA HIS A 144 4.69 -11.03 5.85
C HIS A 144 5.64 -9.96 6.39
N SER A 145 6.62 -9.58 5.58
CA SER A 145 7.53 -8.47 5.83
C SER A 145 7.22 -7.26 4.95
N SER A 146 7.37 -6.07 5.52
CA SER A 146 7.22 -4.78 4.83
C SER A 146 8.43 -3.89 5.12
N ARG A 147 8.44 -2.66 4.63
CA ARG A 147 9.52 -1.69 4.91
C ARG A 147 9.65 -1.38 6.41
N GLU A 148 8.56 -1.35 7.17
CA GLU A 148 8.55 -0.92 8.58
C GLU A 148 7.87 -1.89 9.55
N ALA A 149 7.41 -3.05 9.08
CA ALA A 149 6.80 -4.05 9.94
C ALA A 149 7.08 -5.47 9.43
N VAL A 150 7.33 -6.40 10.36
CA VAL A 150 7.21 -7.85 10.13
C VAL A 150 6.06 -8.38 10.97
N MET A 151 5.18 -9.15 10.35
CA MET A 151 3.88 -9.52 10.92
C MET A 151 3.66 -11.02 10.80
N TYR A 152 3.18 -11.62 11.88
CA TYR A 152 2.74 -13.02 11.94
C TYR A 152 1.27 -13.02 12.34
N GLN A 153 0.37 -13.52 11.51
CA GLN A 153 -1.07 -13.39 11.71
C GLN A 153 -1.77 -14.71 11.45
N ALA A 154 -2.81 -15.01 12.23
CA ALA A 154 -3.64 -16.18 12.02
C ALA A 154 -5.10 -15.91 12.39
N ALA A 155 -6.02 -16.57 11.70
CA ALA A 155 -7.41 -16.66 12.09
C ALA A 155 -7.78 -18.12 12.38
N VAL A 156 -8.20 -18.39 13.61
CA VAL A 156 -8.42 -19.76 14.14
C VAL A 156 -9.65 -19.84 15.03
N PHE A 157 -10.10 -21.06 15.33
CA PHE A 157 -11.14 -21.26 16.33
C PHE A 157 -10.66 -20.89 17.74
N ARG A 158 -11.59 -20.48 18.60
CA ARG A 158 -11.29 -20.00 19.96
C ARG A 158 -10.45 -20.97 20.78
N HIS A 159 -10.75 -22.27 20.69
CA HIS A 159 -10.05 -23.30 21.46
C HIS A 159 -8.62 -23.57 20.99
N ASP A 160 -8.30 -23.17 19.77
CA ASP A 160 -6.99 -23.35 19.14
C ASP A 160 -6.03 -22.19 19.40
N LEU A 161 -6.53 -21.05 19.89
CA LEU A 161 -5.73 -19.86 20.17
C LEU A 161 -4.46 -20.15 21.01
N PRO A 162 -4.50 -20.95 22.10
CA PRO A 162 -3.28 -21.29 22.84
C PRO A 162 -2.23 -22.00 21.98
N LYS A 163 -2.65 -22.84 21.03
CA LYS A 163 -1.73 -23.56 20.14
C LYS A 163 -1.10 -22.63 19.12
N VAL A 164 -1.87 -21.68 18.56
CA VAL A 164 -1.34 -20.64 17.68
C VAL A 164 -0.32 -19.77 18.40
N MET A 165 -0.61 -19.33 19.63
CA MET A 165 0.32 -18.53 20.42
C MET A 165 1.62 -19.28 20.74
N GLN A 166 1.53 -20.59 21.01
CA GLN A 166 2.71 -21.43 21.14
C GLN A 166 3.54 -21.45 19.85
N ILE A 167 2.89 -21.67 18.71
CA ILE A 167 3.57 -21.73 17.40
C ILE A 167 4.24 -20.39 17.09
N PHE A 168 3.56 -19.26 17.27
CA PHE A 168 4.16 -17.94 17.10
C PHE A 168 5.39 -17.74 17.99
N SER A 169 5.34 -18.16 19.25
CA SER A 169 6.51 -18.07 20.12
C SER A 169 7.67 -18.92 19.59
N GLN A 170 7.43 -20.16 19.14
CA GLN A 170 8.49 -21.02 18.62
C GLN A 170 9.12 -20.45 17.35
N VAL A 171 8.33 -20.01 16.39
CA VAL A 171 8.85 -19.48 15.11
C VAL A 171 9.56 -18.13 15.26
N ILE A 172 9.11 -17.30 16.19
CA ILE A 172 9.68 -15.98 16.43
C ILE A 172 10.93 -16.07 17.32
N ASN A 173 10.86 -16.81 18.43
CA ASN A 173 11.90 -16.80 19.46
C ASN A 173 12.93 -17.92 19.29
N HIS A 174 12.54 -19.07 18.74
CA HIS A 174 13.36 -20.29 18.68
C HIS A 174 13.49 -20.94 17.29
N PRO A 175 13.65 -20.18 16.18
CA PRO A 175 13.90 -20.80 14.88
C PRO A 175 15.33 -21.35 14.81
N LEU A 176 15.51 -22.56 14.26
CA LEU A 176 16.83 -23.18 14.14
C LEU A 176 17.67 -22.55 13.01
N LEU A 177 17.01 -22.03 11.98
CA LEU A 177 17.62 -21.42 10.79
C LEU A 177 18.69 -22.37 10.18
N LEU A 178 18.28 -23.60 9.88
CA LEU A 178 19.19 -24.63 9.39
C LEU A 178 19.72 -24.26 7.99
N PRO A 179 21.02 -24.51 7.70
CA PRO A 179 21.62 -24.17 6.40
C PRO A 179 20.88 -24.78 5.20
N ASN A 180 20.45 -26.04 5.31
CA ASN A 180 19.73 -26.72 4.23
C ASN A 180 18.34 -26.10 3.96
N GLU A 181 17.64 -25.68 5.01
CA GLU A 181 16.33 -25.01 4.88
C GLU A 181 16.48 -23.61 4.25
N LEU A 182 17.58 -22.93 4.58
CA LEU A 182 17.93 -21.65 3.99
C LEU A 182 18.30 -21.78 2.51
N ASP A 183 19.07 -22.79 2.12
CA ASP A 183 19.45 -23.02 0.71
C ASP A 183 18.22 -23.34 -0.16
N GLU A 184 17.28 -24.13 0.36
CA GLU A 184 15.98 -24.35 -0.28
C GLU A 184 15.22 -23.03 -0.44
N THR A 185 15.18 -22.22 0.62
CA THR A 185 14.43 -20.95 0.64
C THR A 185 15.06 -19.90 -0.28
N ARG A 186 16.39 -19.84 -0.38
CA ARG A 186 17.09 -19.01 -1.37
C ARG A 186 16.69 -19.40 -2.79
N THR A 187 16.66 -20.70 -3.08
CA THR A 187 16.27 -21.21 -4.39
C THR A 187 14.84 -20.80 -4.74
N THR A 188 13.87 -20.96 -3.83
CA THR A 188 12.49 -20.55 -4.06
C THR A 188 12.35 -19.03 -4.19
N THR A 189 13.07 -18.28 -3.36
CA THR A 189 13.05 -16.81 -3.38
C THR A 189 13.62 -16.27 -4.69
N MET A 190 14.64 -16.91 -5.25
CA MET A 190 15.19 -16.55 -6.56
C MET A 190 14.14 -16.68 -7.68
N TYR A 191 13.35 -17.76 -7.68
CA TYR A 191 12.26 -17.94 -8.63
C TYR A 191 11.13 -16.94 -8.40
N GLU A 192 10.80 -16.66 -7.14
CA GLU A 192 9.82 -15.65 -6.77
C GLU A 192 10.20 -14.26 -7.29
N ILE A 193 11.45 -13.83 -7.06
CA ILE A 193 11.96 -12.55 -7.58
C ILE A 193 11.89 -12.54 -9.11
N ALA A 194 12.21 -13.64 -9.78
CA ALA A 194 12.09 -13.74 -11.24
C ALA A 194 10.66 -13.56 -11.76
N ASP A 195 9.68 -14.12 -11.04
CA ASP A 195 8.26 -13.96 -11.37
C ASP A 195 7.77 -12.53 -11.10
N PHE A 196 8.17 -11.92 -9.98
CA PHE A 196 7.83 -10.52 -9.69
C PHE A 196 8.48 -9.54 -10.65
N SER A 197 9.71 -9.76 -11.09
CA SER A 197 10.38 -8.91 -12.08
C SER A 197 9.59 -8.76 -13.39
N GLN A 198 8.71 -9.70 -13.71
CA GLN A 198 7.86 -9.65 -14.91
C GLN A 198 6.52 -8.93 -14.69
N LYS A 199 6.21 -8.48 -13.47
CA LYS A 199 4.95 -7.84 -13.09
C LYS A 199 5.18 -6.36 -12.76
N PRO A 200 4.88 -5.44 -13.70
CA PRO A 200 5.09 -4.01 -13.50
C PRO A 200 4.39 -3.47 -12.24
N ASP A 201 3.19 -3.96 -11.93
CA ASP A 201 2.42 -3.53 -10.74
C ASP A 201 3.16 -3.77 -9.41
N THR A 202 3.96 -4.84 -9.33
CA THR A 202 4.78 -5.13 -8.14
C THR A 202 6.09 -4.35 -8.18
N MET A 203 6.70 -4.22 -9.35
CA MET A 203 8.06 -3.71 -9.49
C MET A 203 8.17 -2.20 -9.55
N LEU A 204 7.21 -1.53 -10.17
CA LEU A 204 7.23 -0.07 -10.31
C LEU A 204 7.22 0.63 -8.94
N PRO A 205 6.40 0.22 -7.94
CA PRO A 205 6.50 0.74 -6.59
C PRO A 205 7.91 0.57 -5.99
N GLU A 206 8.57 -0.56 -6.18
CA GLU A 206 9.93 -0.80 -5.66
C GLU A 206 10.94 0.21 -6.22
N VAL A 207 10.93 0.39 -7.54
CA VAL A 207 11.84 1.32 -8.22
C VAL A 207 11.53 2.78 -7.85
N VAL A 208 10.25 3.15 -7.69
CA VAL A 208 9.87 4.51 -7.25
C VAL A 208 10.41 4.81 -5.85
N HIS A 209 10.37 3.85 -4.92
CA HIS A 209 10.96 4.04 -3.59
C HIS A 209 12.48 4.18 -3.64
N GLU A 210 13.15 3.36 -4.45
CA GLU A 210 14.60 3.44 -4.64
C GLU A 210 15.02 4.82 -5.17
N ILE A 211 14.28 5.39 -6.12
CA ILE A 211 14.56 6.73 -6.65
C ILE A 211 14.25 7.80 -5.60
N ALA A 212 13.08 7.72 -4.95
CA ALA A 212 12.62 8.72 -3.99
C ALA A 212 13.53 8.89 -2.77
N PHE A 213 14.16 7.80 -2.32
CA PHE A 213 14.97 7.75 -1.10
C PHE A 213 16.41 7.28 -1.37
N GLY A 214 16.88 7.40 -2.61
CA GLY A 214 18.25 7.09 -3.01
C GLY A 214 19.18 8.32 -2.99
N GLU A 215 20.49 8.14 -2.78
CA GLU A 215 21.46 9.24 -2.92
C GLU A 215 21.56 9.68 -4.40
N THR A 216 21.16 10.92 -4.68
CA THR A 216 21.37 11.58 -5.97
C THR A 216 22.79 12.18 -6.02
N THR A 217 23.76 11.47 -6.59
CA THR A 217 25.06 12.08 -6.94
C THR A 217 24.96 12.75 -8.33
N PRO A 218 25.69 13.85 -8.60
CA PRO A 218 25.67 14.53 -9.90
C PRO A 218 26.02 13.60 -11.09
N GLU A 219 26.80 12.55 -10.84
CA GLU A 219 27.16 11.51 -11.81
C GLU A 219 26.04 10.49 -12.10
N ASN A 220 25.01 10.39 -11.25
CA ASN A 220 23.86 9.51 -11.43
C ASN A 220 22.64 10.20 -12.07
N VAL A 221 22.71 11.51 -12.34
CA VAL A 221 21.60 12.30 -12.90
C VAL A 221 21.45 12.14 -14.42
N GLY A 222 22.47 11.63 -15.11
CA GLY A 222 22.52 11.61 -16.58
C GLY A 222 22.49 10.25 -17.28
N SER A 223 22.58 9.13 -16.56
CA SER A 223 22.71 7.81 -17.19
C SER A 223 22.28 6.67 -16.25
N LEU A 224 20.98 6.53 -16.03
CA LEU A 224 20.40 5.34 -15.38
C LEU A 224 19.51 4.56 -16.35
N ARG A 225 19.95 4.41 -17.62
CA ARG A 225 19.44 3.35 -18.50
C ARG A 225 20.00 2.03 -17.95
N ASN A 226 19.15 1.23 -17.32
CA ASN A 226 19.35 -0.19 -17.01
C ASN A 226 20.22 -0.47 -15.76
N CYS A 227 19.68 -0.25 -14.56
CA CYS A 227 20.38 -0.53 -13.30
C CYS A 227 19.87 -1.75 -12.51
N TRP A 228 19.03 -2.60 -13.10
CA TRP A 228 18.69 -3.87 -12.43
C TRP A 228 19.90 -4.82 -12.32
N THR A 229 20.94 -4.62 -13.15
CA THR A 229 22.12 -5.51 -13.25
C THR A 229 23.44 -4.85 -12.88
N SER A 230 23.45 -3.58 -12.45
CA SER A 230 24.69 -2.85 -12.15
C SER A 230 25.15 -3.13 -10.72
N THR A 231 26.40 -3.59 -10.58
CA THR A 231 27.14 -3.94 -9.36
C THR A 231 27.36 -2.80 -8.35
N ARG A 232 26.72 -1.64 -8.56
CA ARG A 232 26.86 -0.48 -7.67
C ARG A 232 25.55 0.30 -7.62
N SER A 233 24.58 -0.22 -6.86
CA SER A 233 23.38 0.52 -6.49
C SER A 233 23.81 1.85 -5.84
N PRO A 234 23.16 2.98 -6.17
CA PRO A 234 23.36 4.23 -5.44
C PRO A 234 23.14 3.95 -3.96
N LYS A 235 23.90 4.60 -3.08
CA LYS A 235 23.75 4.37 -1.64
C LYS A 235 22.32 4.74 -1.24
N VAL A 236 21.55 3.74 -0.84
CA VAL A 236 20.13 3.88 -0.60
C VAL A 236 19.89 4.17 0.88
N ASN A 237 19.03 5.14 1.19
CA ASN A 237 18.67 5.41 2.58
C ASN A 237 17.34 4.75 2.91
N THR A 238 17.25 4.13 4.09
CA THR A 238 15.99 3.78 4.77
C THR A 238 14.93 3.13 3.84
N LEU A 239 13.86 3.85 3.49
CA LEU A 239 12.73 3.39 2.68
C LEU A 239 13.06 3.04 1.23
N GLY A 240 14.17 3.57 0.71
CA GLY A 240 14.61 3.22 -0.63
C GLY A 240 15.17 1.81 -0.71
N ARG A 241 15.58 1.21 0.43
CA ARG A 241 16.09 -0.14 0.44
C ARG A 241 15.05 -1.09 -0.19
N PRO A 242 15.48 -1.99 -1.10
CA PRO A 242 14.57 -2.91 -1.75
C PRO A 242 13.75 -3.72 -0.74
N LEU A 243 12.44 -3.79 -0.94
CA LEU A 243 11.57 -4.67 -0.15
C LEU A 243 11.87 -6.13 -0.49
N LEU A 244 12.13 -6.41 -1.77
CA LEU A 244 12.55 -7.71 -2.27
C LEU A 244 14.08 -7.83 -2.16
N CYS A 245 14.54 -8.95 -1.59
CA CYS A 245 15.97 -9.25 -1.51
C CYS A 245 16.62 -9.19 -2.91
N PRO A 246 17.65 -8.36 -3.12
CA PRO A 246 18.39 -8.34 -4.37
C PRO A 246 19.08 -9.68 -4.65
N ARG A 247 19.19 -10.07 -5.93
CA ARG A 247 19.77 -11.37 -6.31
C ARG A 247 21.25 -11.48 -5.98
N ASP A 248 21.97 -10.38 -6.09
CA ASP A 248 23.40 -10.25 -5.79
C ASP A 248 23.71 -10.38 -4.30
N VAL A 249 22.74 -10.10 -3.43
CA VAL A 249 22.87 -10.21 -1.98
C VAL A 249 22.38 -11.55 -1.45
N LEU A 250 21.52 -12.24 -2.19
CA LEU A 250 20.86 -13.48 -1.76
C LEU A 250 21.85 -14.56 -1.28
N ASP A 251 22.97 -14.71 -1.99
CA ASP A 251 24.02 -15.69 -1.65
C ASP A 251 24.79 -15.31 -0.36
N ASN A 252 24.82 -14.02 0.00
CA ASN A 252 25.50 -13.51 1.19
C ASN A 252 24.68 -13.70 2.48
N ILE A 253 23.38 -13.97 2.38
CA ILE A 253 22.50 -14.11 3.56
C ILE A 253 22.74 -15.45 4.24
N THR A 254 23.61 -15.52 5.24
CA THR A 254 23.87 -16.76 6.01
C THR A 254 22.98 -16.88 7.25
N PRO A 255 22.89 -18.07 7.90
CA PRO A 255 22.16 -18.19 9.16
C PRO A 255 22.64 -17.23 10.25
N ASP A 256 23.93 -16.89 10.27
CA ASP A 256 24.50 -15.95 11.25
C ASP A 256 24.07 -14.51 10.98
N VAL A 257 23.94 -14.10 9.70
CA VAL A 257 23.36 -12.80 9.32
C VAL A 257 21.92 -12.71 9.81
N LEU A 258 21.12 -13.76 9.60
CA LEU A 258 19.73 -13.82 10.05
C LEU A 258 19.62 -13.78 11.58
N ARG A 259 20.48 -14.50 12.31
CA ARG A 259 20.55 -14.45 13.78
C ARG A 259 20.91 -13.06 14.27
N LYS A 260 21.95 -12.43 13.70
CA LYS A 260 22.37 -11.06 14.06
C LYS A 260 21.25 -10.05 13.85
N PHE A 261 20.50 -10.17 12.75
CA PHE A 261 19.33 -9.34 12.49
C PHE A 261 18.24 -9.56 13.55
N LYS A 262 17.89 -10.82 13.86
CA LYS A 262 16.91 -11.14 14.90
C LYS A 262 17.34 -10.65 16.29
N GLU A 263 18.59 -10.89 16.70
CA GLU A 263 19.13 -10.42 17.98
C GLU A 263 19.02 -8.90 18.13
N THR A 264 19.17 -8.16 17.03
CA THR A 264 19.06 -6.71 17.03
C THR A 264 17.62 -6.24 17.08
N TRP A 265 16.70 -6.86 16.34
CA TRP A 265 15.37 -6.29 16.10
C TRP A 265 14.20 -7.04 16.74
N TYR A 266 14.30 -8.35 16.93
CA TYR A 266 13.25 -9.20 17.50
C TYR A 266 13.31 -9.15 19.02
N THR A 267 12.95 -7.99 19.58
CA THR A 267 13.04 -7.66 21.00
C THR A 267 11.67 -7.22 21.55
N PRO A 268 11.34 -7.51 22.82
CA PRO A 268 9.99 -7.31 23.35
C PRO A 268 9.53 -5.84 23.30
N ASN A 269 10.42 -4.86 23.48
CA ASN A 269 10.12 -3.43 23.37
C ASN A 269 9.65 -2.99 21.97
N ARG A 270 9.96 -3.77 20.92
CA ARG A 270 9.54 -3.52 19.53
C ARG A 270 8.41 -4.45 19.08
N MET A 271 7.84 -5.24 19.99
CA MET A 271 6.77 -6.19 19.68
C MET A 271 5.42 -5.76 20.26
N VAL A 272 4.39 -6.01 19.46
CA VAL A 272 2.99 -5.96 19.89
C VAL A 272 2.34 -7.29 19.55
N ILE A 273 1.71 -7.93 20.53
CA ILE A 273 0.83 -9.06 20.29
C ILE A 273 -0.60 -8.52 20.25
N ALA A 274 -1.28 -8.66 19.12
CA ALA A 274 -2.65 -8.22 18.94
C ALA A 274 -3.65 -9.40 18.91
N GLY A 275 -4.87 -9.17 19.37
CA GLY A 275 -5.96 -10.14 19.34
C GLY A 275 -7.33 -9.51 19.05
N VAL A 276 -8.14 -10.18 18.23
CA VAL A 276 -9.50 -9.78 17.89
C VAL A 276 -10.48 -10.91 18.20
N GLY A 277 -11.56 -10.58 18.90
CA GLY A 277 -12.65 -11.52 19.20
C GLY A 277 -12.44 -12.38 20.44
N MET A 278 -11.52 -11.98 21.31
CA MET A 278 -11.13 -12.69 22.54
C MET A 278 -11.10 -11.75 23.74
N ASP A 279 -11.17 -12.33 24.93
CA ASP A 279 -11.01 -11.63 26.20
C ASP A 279 -9.56 -11.12 26.38
N HIS A 280 -9.41 -9.94 26.97
CA HIS A 280 -8.10 -9.30 27.14
C HIS A 280 -7.21 -10.07 28.13
N ALA A 281 -7.76 -10.50 29.27
CA ALA A 281 -6.99 -11.21 30.30
C ALA A 281 -6.49 -12.55 29.77
N MET A 282 -7.33 -13.28 29.03
CA MET A 282 -6.91 -14.52 28.36
C MET A 282 -5.71 -14.28 27.42
N MET A 283 -5.73 -13.21 26.64
CA MET A 283 -4.63 -12.91 25.71
C MET A 283 -3.36 -12.50 26.44
N VAL A 284 -3.48 -11.71 27.51
CA VAL A 284 -2.36 -11.34 28.39
C VAL A 284 -1.75 -12.58 29.06
N ASP A 285 -2.55 -13.53 29.51
CA ASP A 285 -2.07 -14.79 30.09
C ASP A 285 -1.29 -15.63 29.06
N LEU A 286 -1.80 -15.76 27.84
CA LEU A 286 -1.13 -16.47 26.76
C LEU A 286 0.17 -15.77 26.34
N ALA A 287 0.14 -14.44 26.20
CA ALA A 287 1.32 -13.63 25.90
C ALA A 287 2.39 -13.78 26.99
N THR A 288 1.99 -13.72 28.27
CA THR A 288 2.89 -13.91 29.42
C THR A 288 3.48 -15.32 29.43
N LYS A 289 2.65 -16.34 29.19
CA LYS A 289 3.10 -17.74 29.15
C LYS A 289 4.13 -18.02 28.06
N TYR A 290 3.91 -17.52 26.86
CA TYR A 290 4.73 -17.87 25.69
C TYR A 290 5.85 -16.85 25.39
N PHE A 291 5.63 -15.56 25.65
CA PHE A 291 6.59 -14.49 25.36
C PHE A 291 7.15 -13.80 26.61
N GLY A 292 6.63 -14.08 27.81
CA GLY A 292 7.08 -13.44 29.05
C GLY A 292 8.53 -13.74 29.43
N GLN A 293 9.09 -14.85 28.93
CA GLN A 293 10.50 -15.20 29.13
C GLN A 293 11.47 -14.47 28.20
N MET A 294 10.96 -13.73 27.20
CA MET A 294 11.81 -12.90 26.35
C MET A 294 12.58 -11.90 27.18
N ARG A 295 13.90 -11.87 27.00
CA ARG A 295 14.76 -10.93 27.70
C ARG A 295 14.53 -9.53 27.17
N HIS A 296 14.41 -8.57 28.08
CA HIS A 296 14.50 -7.16 27.73
C HIS A 296 15.83 -6.91 27.00
N PRO A 297 15.86 -6.11 25.91
CA PRO A 297 17.10 -5.81 25.20
C PRO A 297 18.14 -5.20 26.15
N SER A 298 19.42 -5.56 25.92
CA SER A 298 20.54 -4.96 26.63
C SER A 298 20.71 -3.49 26.21
N PRO A 299 21.38 -2.64 27.03
CA PRO A 299 21.69 -1.27 26.63
C PRO A 299 22.45 -1.17 25.30
N GLU A 300 23.32 -2.14 25.00
CA GLU A 300 24.05 -2.21 23.72
C GLU A 300 23.11 -2.43 22.54
N ILE A 301 22.12 -3.33 22.66
CA ILE A 301 21.12 -3.56 21.62
C ILE A 301 20.23 -2.32 21.44
N LEU A 302 19.80 -1.67 22.52
CA LEU A 302 19.02 -0.44 22.44
C LEU A 302 19.78 0.68 21.72
N GLN A 303 21.07 0.85 22.02
CA GLN A 303 21.90 1.84 21.33
C GLN A 303 22.05 1.49 19.85
N LYS A 304 22.30 0.22 19.53
CA LYS A 304 22.40 -0.25 18.14
C LYS A 304 21.11 -0.04 17.35
N GLN A 305 19.95 -0.33 17.96
CA GLN A 305 18.64 -0.06 17.37
C GLN A 305 18.46 1.44 17.09
N HIS A 306 18.83 2.30 18.03
CA HIS A 306 18.78 3.75 17.86
C HIS A 306 19.66 4.23 16.69
N ASP A 307 20.91 3.76 16.61
CA ASP A 307 21.87 4.21 15.60
C ASP A 307 21.51 3.73 14.17
N LEU A 308 20.84 2.58 14.07
CA LEU A 308 20.34 2.03 12.80
C LEU A 308 18.97 2.59 12.41
N SER A 309 18.16 3.06 13.37
CA SER A 309 16.84 3.67 13.11
C SER A 309 16.98 5.11 12.62
N LYS A 310 17.54 5.27 11.41
CA LYS A 310 17.78 6.58 10.79
C LYS A 310 16.48 7.15 10.21
N PRO A 311 16.25 8.47 10.30
CA PRO A 311 15.12 9.11 9.63
C PRO A 311 15.27 9.00 8.11
N ALA A 312 14.16 8.83 7.40
CA ALA A 312 14.17 8.87 5.95
C ALA A 312 14.45 10.28 5.43
N THR A 313 15.21 10.35 4.34
CA THR A 313 15.46 11.61 3.64
C THR A 313 15.02 11.46 2.20
N TYR A 314 13.97 12.19 1.83
CA TYR A 314 13.49 12.22 0.46
C TYR A 314 14.41 13.07 -0.42
N THR A 315 14.81 12.52 -1.56
CA THR A 315 15.70 13.17 -2.53
C THR A 315 14.97 13.50 -3.83
N GLY A 316 13.98 12.70 -4.19
CA GLY A 316 13.36 12.76 -5.52
C GLY A 316 14.32 12.25 -6.59
N GLY A 317 13.96 12.42 -7.86
CA GLY A 317 14.83 12.03 -8.98
C GLY A 317 14.05 11.48 -10.15
N ILE A 318 14.74 11.31 -11.27
CA ILE A 318 14.13 10.87 -12.53
C ILE A 318 14.87 9.63 -13.01
N ARG A 319 14.11 8.59 -13.40
CA ARG A 319 14.64 7.38 -14.02
C ARG A 319 13.78 7.00 -15.22
N ILE A 320 14.44 6.70 -16.33
CA ILE A 320 13.82 6.20 -17.55
C ILE A 320 14.41 4.82 -17.84
N ILE A 321 13.54 3.81 -17.88
CA ILE A 321 13.86 2.42 -18.17
C ILE A 321 13.29 2.11 -19.55
N ASP A 322 14.18 2.02 -20.53
CA ASP A 322 13.84 1.69 -21.91
C ASP A 322 13.76 0.17 -22.07
N THR A 323 12.57 -0.33 -22.38
CA THR A 323 12.28 -1.76 -22.59
C THR A 323 12.11 -2.10 -24.08
N SER A 324 12.55 -1.23 -25.00
CA SER A 324 12.43 -1.47 -26.44
C SER A 324 13.24 -2.67 -26.94
N SER A 325 14.31 -3.02 -26.21
CA SER A 325 15.14 -4.20 -26.47
C SER A 325 14.70 -5.47 -25.75
N ASP A 326 13.68 -5.40 -24.89
CA ASP A 326 13.24 -6.54 -24.11
C ASP A 326 12.55 -7.59 -25.02
N PRO A 327 12.61 -8.89 -24.65
CA PRO A 327 11.92 -9.93 -25.40
C PRO A 327 10.40 -9.65 -25.40
N PRO A 328 9.70 -9.99 -26.50
CA PRO A 328 8.25 -9.81 -26.55
C PRO A 328 7.56 -10.62 -25.43
N PRO A 329 6.41 -10.15 -24.94
CA PRO A 329 5.64 -10.88 -23.93
C PRO A 329 5.37 -12.32 -24.37
N ALA A 330 5.37 -13.26 -23.41
CA ALA A 330 5.08 -14.66 -23.69
C ALA A 330 3.65 -14.86 -24.25
N ASN A 331 2.72 -13.99 -23.85
CA ASN A 331 1.39 -13.93 -24.42
C ASN A 331 1.37 -12.96 -25.63
N PRO A 332 1.13 -13.44 -26.86
CA PRO A 332 1.10 -12.58 -28.04
C PRO A 332 -0.06 -11.56 -28.05
N ASP A 333 -1.09 -11.77 -27.23
CA ASP A 333 -2.20 -10.82 -27.08
C ASP A 333 -1.88 -9.68 -26.09
N GLU A 334 -0.80 -9.81 -25.31
CA GLU A 334 -0.36 -8.79 -24.37
C GLU A 334 0.39 -7.68 -25.11
N ARG A 335 -0.15 -6.47 -25.03
CA ARG A 335 0.46 -5.29 -25.67
C ARG A 335 1.47 -4.68 -24.71
N PRO A 336 2.67 -4.31 -25.20
CA PRO A 336 3.61 -3.57 -24.37
C PRO A 336 2.98 -2.21 -24.01
N LEU A 337 3.19 -1.78 -22.77
CA LEU A 337 2.77 -0.49 -22.27
C LEU A 337 3.99 0.30 -21.77
N THR A 338 3.85 1.61 -21.78
CA THR A 338 4.71 2.55 -21.08
C THR A 338 4.00 3.00 -19.80
N HIS A 339 4.66 2.81 -18.68
CA HIS A 339 4.21 3.18 -17.36
C HIS A 339 4.93 4.44 -16.90
N VAL A 340 4.17 5.42 -16.42
CA VAL A 340 4.66 6.68 -15.87
C VAL A 340 4.22 6.79 -14.43
N TYR A 341 5.16 7.06 -13.53
CA TYR A 341 4.93 7.39 -12.13
C TYR A 341 5.47 8.79 -11.88
N LEU A 342 4.63 9.66 -11.34
CA LEU A 342 4.99 11.00 -10.88
C LEU A 342 4.56 11.15 -9.43
N ALA A 343 5.52 11.13 -8.52
CA ALA A 343 5.26 11.16 -7.08
C ALA A 343 6.08 12.24 -6.38
N PHE A 344 5.59 12.68 -5.23
CA PHE A 344 6.20 13.67 -4.36
C PHE A 344 6.31 13.10 -2.95
N GLU A 345 7.22 13.68 -2.16
CA GLU A 345 7.25 13.43 -0.72
C GLU A 345 5.92 13.82 -0.07
N ALA A 346 5.40 12.92 0.75
CA ALA A 346 4.12 13.04 1.42
C ALA A 346 4.24 12.97 2.95
N LEU A 347 3.10 13.12 3.59
CA LEU A 347 2.98 13.20 5.04
C LEU A 347 3.36 11.88 5.72
N SER A 348 3.95 12.00 6.92
CA SER A 348 4.00 10.91 7.91
C SER A 348 2.58 10.46 8.28
N MET A 349 2.42 9.19 8.62
CA MET A 349 1.18 8.63 9.18
C MET A 349 0.72 9.34 10.47
N SER A 350 1.63 10.00 11.19
CA SER A 350 1.33 10.76 12.41
C SER A 350 0.93 12.22 12.15
N ASP A 351 0.94 12.69 10.91
CA ASP A 351 0.57 14.08 10.59
C ASP A 351 -0.95 14.29 10.79
N PRO A 352 -1.37 15.43 11.38
CA PRO A 352 -2.79 15.75 11.56
C PRO A 352 -3.60 15.74 10.25
N ASP A 353 -2.96 15.96 9.10
CA ASP A 353 -3.60 15.99 7.79
C ASP A 353 -3.64 14.62 7.08
N ILE A 354 -3.27 13.52 7.74
CA ILE A 354 -3.25 12.20 7.10
C ILE A 354 -4.62 11.81 6.50
N TYR A 355 -5.73 12.18 7.16
CA TYR A 355 -7.08 11.95 6.64
C TYR A 355 -7.44 12.87 5.47
N ALA A 356 -6.90 14.09 5.43
CA ALA A 356 -7.04 14.97 4.28
C ALA A 356 -6.29 14.40 3.07
N LEU A 357 -5.09 13.85 3.27
CA LEU A 357 -4.33 13.15 2.23
C LEU A 357 -5.09 11.91 1.70
N ALA A 358 -5.61 11.06 2.58
CA ALA A 358 -6.39 9.88 2.19
C ALA A 358 -7.70 10.27 1.46
N THR A 359 -8.35 11.36 1.88
CA THR A 359 -9.55 11.88 1.21
C THR A 359 -9.20 12.43 -0.18
N LEU A 360 -8.04 13.09 -0.32
CA LEU A 360 -7.53 13.56 -1.59
C LEU A 360 -7.25 12.41 -2.56
N ALA A 361 -6.62 11.32 -2.08
CA ALA A 361 -6.44 10.09 -2.85
C ALA A 361 -7.77 9.52 -3.34
N SER A 362 -8.78 9.47 -2.45
CA SER A 362 -10.12 8.96 -2.77
C SER A 362 -10.87 9.85 -3.78
N LEU A 363 -10.69 11.17 -3.68
CA LEU A 363 -11.32 12.16 -4.57
C LEU A 363 -10.81 12.04 -6.01
N MET A 364 -9.49 11.92 -6.14
CA MET A 364 -8.83 11.71 -7.43
C MET A 364 -9.13 10.31 -7.99
N GLY A 365 -9.07 9.30 -7.11
CA GLY A 365 -9.38 7.91 -7.38
C GLY A 365 -8.56 7.35 -8.54
N GLY A 366 -9.26 6.80 -9.53
CA GLY A 366 -8.66 6.20 -10.71
C GLY A 366 -9.05 4.75 -10.89
N GLY A 367 -8.53 4.14 -11.94
CA GLY A 367 -8.62 2.71 -12.16
C GLY A 367 -8.02 2.29 -13.49
N GLY A 368 -8.35 1.09 -13.92
CA GLY A 368 -8.21 0.69 -15.31
C GLY A 368 -9.35 1.25 -16.18
N SER A 369 -9.06 1.45 -17.46
CA SER A 369 -10.03 1.76 -18.51
C SER A 369 -11.09 0.65 -18.58
N PHE A 370 -10.66 -0.61 -18.41
CA PHE A 370 -11.56 -1.72 -18.13
C PHE A 370 -11.89 -1.82 -16.64
N SER A 371 -13.04 -1.25 -16.26
CA SER A 371 -13.53 -1.31 -14.88
C SER A 371 -14.64 -2.36 -14.75
N ALA A 372 -14.32 -3.56 -14.27
CA ALA A 372 -15.32 -4.59 -13.96
C ALA A 372 -16.01 -4.29 -12.61
N GLY A 373 -17.35 -4.34 -12.58
CA GLY A 373 -18.14 -4.12 -11.36
C GLY A 373 -19.30 -3.13 -11.54
N GLY A 374 -20.25 -3.18 -10.61
CA GLY A 374 -21.45 -2.34 -10.58
C GLY A 374 -21.20 -0.91 -10.07
N PRO A 375 -22.27 -0.12 -9.87
CA PRO A 375 -22.19 1.19 -9.22
C PRO A 375 -21.49 1.12 -7.85
N GLY A 376 -20.66 2.13 -7.54
CA GLY A 376 -19.91 2.22 -6.29
C GLY A 376 -18.38 2.19 -6.46
N LYS A 377 -17.89 1.66 -7.58
CA LYS A 377 -16.45 1.52 -7.88
C LYS A 377 -15.66 2.81 -8.19
N GLY A 378 -16.24 3.99 -7.95
CA GLY A 378 -15.52 5.26 -8.11
C GLY A 378 -15.43 5.84 -9.52
N MET A 379 -16.30 5.48 -10.47
CA MET A 379 -16.26 6.03 -11.85
C MET A 379 -16.47 7.56 -11.98
N TYR A 380 -16.85 8.24 -10.89
CA TYR A 380 -17.04 9.70 -10.85
C TYR A 380 -15.87 10.43 -10.18
N THR A 381 -14.74 9.76 -9.93
CA THR A 381 -13.53 10.41 -9.45
C THR A 381 -12.81 11.12 -10.60
N ARG A 382 -11.96 12.10 -10.29
CA ARG A 382 -11.35 12.98 -11.31
C ARG A 382 -10.55 12.21 -12.36
N LEU A 383 -9.76 11.22 -11.95
CA LEU A 383 -8.97 10.45 -12.91
C LEU A 383 -9.84 9.60 -13.84
N TYR A 384 -11.04 9.18 -13.41
CA TYR A 384 -11.99 8.59 -14.34
C TYR A 384 -12.61 9.63 -15.28
N THR A 385 -13.14 10.73 -14.76
CA THR A 385 -13.93 11.69 -15.56
C THR A 385 -13.07 12.54 -16.49
N ASN A 386 -11.87 12.90 -16.06
CA ASN A 386 -11.00 13.83 -16.77
C ASN A 386 -9.89 13.13 -17.55
N VAL A 387 -9.49 11.91 -17.14
CA VAL A 387 -8.44 11.16 -17.83
C VAL A 387 -9.03 9.97 -18.60
N LEU A 388 -9.46 8.91 -17.90
CA LEU A 388 -9.85 7.64 -18.53
C LEU A 388 -11.02 7.78 -19.52
N ASN A 389 -12.01 8.62 -19.21
CA ASN A 389 -13.16 8.85 -20.11
C ASN A 389 -12.85 9.78 -21.30
N ARG A 390 -11.73 10.52 -21.25
CA ARG A 390 -11.36 11.51 -22.29
C ARG A 390 -10.26 11.00 -23.21
N TYR A 391 -9.28 10.30 -22.66
CA TYR A 391 -8.11 9.81 -23.38
C TYR A 391 -8.21 8.29 -23.50
N TYR A 392 -8.70 7.83 -24.65
CA TYR A 392 -8.88 6.40 -24.94
C TYR A 392 -7.56 5.61 -24.91
N TRP A 393 -6.44 6.29 -25.11
CA TRP A 393 -5.10 5.71 -25.06
C TRP A 393 -4.56 5.56 -23.64
N VAL A 394 -5.25 6.04 -22.60
CA VAL A 394 -4.86 5.75 -21.21
C VAL A 394 -5.53 4.46 -20.76
N GLU A 395 -4.74 3.40 -20.61
CA GLU A 395 -5.22 2.08 -20.19
C GLU A 395 -5.47 2.03 -18.67
N GLN A 396 -4.66 2.75 -17.89
CA GLN A 396 -4.79 2.83 -16.44
C GLN A 396 -4.31 4.18 -15.95
N CYS A 397 -5.00 4.75 -14.96
CA CYS A 397 -4.55 5.96 -14.28
C CYS A 397 -5.08 5.99 -12.84
N ASN A 398 -4.18 6.07 -11.87
CA ASN A 398 -4.48 5.96 -10.44
C ASN A 398 -3.70 6.99 -9.61
N MET A 399 -4.24 7.38 -8.46
CA MET A 399 -3.43 7.94 -7.38
C MET A 399 -2.78 6.83 -6.55
N VAL A 400 -1.54 7.08 -6.14
CA VAL A 400 -0.79 6.27 -5.19
C VAL A 400 -0.51 7.09 -3.93
N SER A 401 -0.66 6.46 -2.77
CA SER A 401 -0.39 7.05 -1.47
C SER A 401 0.27 6.02 -0.56
N TYR A 402 1.54 6.22 -0.27
CA TYR A 402 2.33 5.44 0.66
C TYR A 402 2.64 6.33 1.87
N SER A 403 2.30 5.87 3.07
CA SER A 403 2.56 6.62 4.31
C SER A 403 3.34 5.76 5.28
N TYR A 404 4.42 6.33 5.81
CA TYR A 404 5.37 5.70 6.71
C TYR A 404 5.47 6.46 8.04
N LEU A 405 6.32 6.01 8.96
CA LEU A 405 6.47 6.60 10.29
C LEU A 405 6.82 8.08 10.28
N ASP A 406 7.71 8.53 9.40
CA ASP A 406 8.30 9.87 9.38
C ASP A 406 8.15 10.61 8.04
N THR A 407 7.71 9.93 6.97
CA THR A 407 7.50 10.51 5.63
C THR A 407 6.52 9.65 4.81
N GLY A 408 6.35 9.94 3.53
CA GLY A 408 5.49 9.19 2.61
C GLY A 408 5.78 9.51 1.15
N LEU A 409 5.06 8.86 0.25
CA LEU A 409 5.01 9.18 -1.18
C LEU A 409 3.57 9.32 -1.63
N PHE A 410 3.28 10.39 -2.37
CA PHE A 410 1.96 10.64 -2.93
C PHE A 410 2.10 11.09 -4.37
N GLY A 411 1.35 10.46 -5.26
CA GLY A 411 1.57 10.67 -6.69
C GLY A 411 0.49 10.11 -7.57
N ILE A 412 0.68 10.32 -8.86
CA ILE A 412 -0.17 9.84 -9.93
C ILE A 412 0.61 8.87 -10.81
N THR A 413 -0.02 7.78 -11.20
CA THR A 413 0.52 6.79 -12.13
C THR A 413 -0.39 6.65 -13.33
N ALA A 414 0.18 6.38 -14.50
CA ALA A 414 -0.56 6.00 -15.69
C ALA A 414 0.17 4.95 -16.53
N SER A 415 -0.60 4.12 -17.21
CA SER A 415 -0.12 3.12 -18.18
C SER A 415 -0.74 3.44 -19.54
N VAL A 416 0.09 3.54 -20.57
CA VAL A 416 -0.30 3.96 -21.93
C VAL A 416 0.37 3.07 -22.98
N PRO A 417 -0.20 2.86 -24.17
CA PRO A 417 0.50 2.15 -25.24
C PRO A 417 1.68 2.99 -25.76
N PRO A 418 2.72 2.37 -26.34
CA PRO A 418 3.88 3.09 -26.88
C PRO A 418 3.56 3.70 -28.25
N SER A 419 2.88 4.85 -28.26
CA SER A 419 2.56 5.60 -29.47
C SER A 419 2.95 7.08 -29.32
N ASP A 420 3.15 7.77 -30.44
CA ASP A 420 3.50 9.19 -30.43
C ASP A 420 2.43 10.04 -29.71
N GLU A 421 1.15 9.73 -29.91
CA GLU A 421 0.04 10.46 -29.27
C GLU A 421 0.09 10.32 -27.73
N SER A 422 0.27 9.09 -27.22
CA SER A 422 0.26 8.83 -25.79
C SER A 422 1.53 9.35 -25.11
N HIS A 423 2.70 9.17 -25.72
CA HIS A 423 3.98 9.58 -25.15
C HIS A 423 4.14 11.11 -25.10
N VAL A 424 3.61 11.83 -26.10
CA VAL A 424 3.53 13.30 -26.05
C VAL A 424 2.52 13.75 -24.98
N GLY A 425 1.38 13.08 -24.89
CA GLY A 425 0.25 13.53 -24.08
C GLY A 425 0.31 13.19 -22.59
N VAL A 426 0.91 12.06 -22.21
CA VAL A 426 0.75 11.49 -20.86
C VAL A 426 1.24 12.43 -19.76
N LEU A 427 2.47 12.94 -19.84
CA LEU A 427 3.02 13.82 -18.79
C LEU A 427 2.21 15.12 -18.62
N PRO A 428 1.90 15.89 -19.69
CA PRO A 428 1.02 17.06 -19.58
C PRO A 428 -0.35 16.74 -18.96
N VAL A 429 -0.97 15.61 -19.30
CA VAL A 429 -2.27 15.20 -18.74
C VAL A 429 -2.17 14.94 -17.23
N LEU A 430 -1.12 14.24 -16.77
CA LEU A 430 -0.92 13.97 -15.34
C LEU A 430 -0.64 15.27 -14.57
N LEU A 431 0.18 16.16 -15.13
CA LEU A 431 0.52 17.44 -14.55
C LEU A 431 -0.70 18.37 -14.43
N ASP A 432 -1.54 18.41 -15.47
CA ASP A 432 -2.81 19.14 -15.44
C ASP A 432 -3.68 18.67 -14.25
N GLN A 433 -3.86 17.35 -14.08
CA GLN A 433 -4.67 16.82 -12.98
C GLN A 433 -4.10 17.17 -11.59
N LEU A 434 -2.77 17.19 -11.43
CA LEU A 434 -2.12 17.66 -10.20
C LEU A 434 -2.35 19.16 -9.97
N MET A 435 -2.37 19.98 -11.01
CA MET A 435 -2.65 21.42 -10.91
C MET A 435 -4.12 21.70 -10.56
N TRP A 436 -5.07 20.94 -11.10
CA TRP A 436 -6.48 21.05 -10.72
C TRP A 436 -6.72 20.63 -9.27
N MET A 437 -5.94 19.69 -8.76
CA MET A 437 -6.01 19.20 -7.38
C MET A 437 -5.63 20.29 -6.36
N ILE A 438 -4.70 21.20 -6.68
CA ILE A 438 -4.23 22.27 -5.77
C ILE A 438 -5.07 23.56 -5.84
N THR A 439 -5.91 23.72 -6.86
CA THR A 439 -6.60 24.99 -7.15
C THR A 439 -8.08 24.99 -6.78
N THR A 440 -8.81 23.92 -7.13
CA THR A 440 -10.28 23.90 -6.99
C THR A 440 -10.73 22.51 -6.56
N ILE A 441 -11.57 22.44 -5.53
CA ILE A 441 -12.25 21.20 -5.09
C ILE A 441 -13.74 21.48 -4.88
N GLY A 442 -14.60 20.83 -5.67
CA GLY A 442 -16.05 21.00 -5.58
C GLY A 442 -16.62 20.35 -4.31
N GLY A 443 -17.67 20.96 -3.73
CA GLY A 443 -18.32 20.44 -2.52
C GLY A 443 -18.88 19.02 -2.69
N ASP A 444 -19.48 18.72 -3.86
CA ASP A 444 -20.00 17.39 -4.17
C ASP A 444 -18.89 16.34 -4.33
N GLU A 445 -17.74 16.75 -4.87
CA GLU A 445 -16.55 15.88 -4.98
C GLU A 445 -16.02 15.52 -3.60
N LEU A 446 -15.88 16.53 -2.72
CA LEU A 446 -15.45 16.34 -1.35
C LEU A 446 -16.41 15.45 -0.56
N ALA A 447 -17.73 15.72 -0.63
CA ALA A 447 -18.73 14.93 0.07
C ALA A 447 -18.72 13.47 -0.38
N ARG A 448 -18.59 13.23 -1.69
CA ARG A 448 -18.45 11.88 -2.24
C ARG A 448 -17.16 11.21 -1.76
N ALA A 449 -16.02 11.89 -1.84
CA ALA A 449 -14.72 11.34 -1.43
C ALA A 449 -14.70 10.96 0.06
N LYS A 450 -15.23 11.82 0.93
CA LYS A 450 -15.36 11.54 2.38
C LYS A 450 -16.21 10.31 2.64
N ASN A 451 -17.34 10.17 1.95
CA ASN A 451 -18.21 9.00 2.09
C ASN A 451 -17.57 7.73 1.52
N GLN A 452 -16.85 7.81 0.40
CA GLN A 452 -16.10 6.69 -0.16
C GLN A 452 -14.99 6.22 0.76
N LEU A 453 -14.20 7.15 1.32
CA LEU A 453 -13.14 6.83 2.27
C LEU A 453 -13.70 6.15 3.52
N LYS A 454 -14.72 6.74 4.16
CA LYS A 454 -15.39 6.13 5.32
C LYS A 454 -15.96 4.75 4.98
N SER A 455 -16.63 4.61 3.84
CA SER A 455 -17.19 3.33 3.40
C SER A 455 -16.10 2.28 3.24
N SER A 456 -15.00 2.62 2.56
CA SER A 456 -13.89 1.71 2.32
C SER A 456 -13.27 1.25 3.65
N LEU A 457 -12.95 2.18 4.56
CA LEU A 457 -12.31 1.84 5.83
C LEU A 457 -13.23 1.00 6.73
N LEU A 458 -14.50 1.38 6.88
CA LEU A 458 -15.44 0.66 7.74
C LEU A 458 -15.76 -0.74 7.22
N MET A 459 -15.96 -0.88 5.90
CA MET A 459 -16.23 -2.19 5.28
C MET A 459 -14.99 -3.10 5.38
N SER A 460 -13.78 -2.56 5.22
CA SER A 460 -12.55 -3.33 5.44
C SER A 460 -12.43 -3.83 6.88
N LEU A 461 -12.81 -3.01 7.87
CA LEU A 461 -12.77 -3.39 9.29
C LEU A 461 -13.80 -4.47 9.69
N GLU A 462 -14.71 -4.88 8.79
CA GLU A 462 -15.55 -6.07 9.03
C GLU A 462 -14.76 -7.38 9.00
N SER A 463 -13.59 -7.39 8.33
CA SER A 463 -12.67 -8.52 8.35
C SER A 463 -11.84 -8.53 9.63
N LYS A 464 -11.96 -9.59 10.45
CA LYS A 464 -11.15 -9.74 11.67
C LYS A 464 -9.64 -9.72 11.41
N MET A 465 -9.17 -10.18 10.26
CA MET A 465 -7.74 -10.14 9.90
C MET A 465 -7.27 -8.71 9.61
N LEU A 466 -8.10 -7.90 8.94
CA LEU A 466 -7.77 -6.50 8.69
C LEU A 466 -7.92 -5.66 9.97
N GLU A 467 -8.93 -5.94 10.80
CA GLU A 467 -9.07 -5.34 12.12
C GLU A 467 -7.87 -5.66 13.02
N LEU A 468 -7.37 -6.90 12.98
CA LEU A 468 -6.18 -7.33 13.71
C LEU A 468 -4.94 -6.54 13.25
N GLU A 469 -4.75 -6.41 11.94
CA GLU A 469 -3.63 -5.62 11.39
C GLU A 469 -3.71 -4.15 11.78
N ASP A 470 -4.90 -3.55 11.71
CA ASP A 470 -5.15 -2.18 12.13
C ASP A 470 -4.78 -1.96 13.60
N ILE A 471 -5.22 -2.85 14.50
CA ILE A 471 -4.84 -2.79 15.93
C ILE A 471 -3.33 -2.94 16.10
N GLY A 472 -2.75 -3.98 15.50
CA GLY A 472 -1.34 -4.31 15.64
C GLY A 472 -0.43 -3.16 15.21
N ARG A 473 -0.67 -2.61 14.02
CA ARG A 473 0.13 -1.52 13.46
C ARG A 473 -0.07 -0.21 14.20
N GLN A 474 -1.31 0.19 14.52
CA GLN A 474 -1.53 1.44 15.24
C GLN A 474 -0.93 1.41 16.64
N VAL A 475 -1.11 0.31 17.38
CA VAL A 475 -0.51 0.17 18.72
C VAL A 475 1.01 0.10 18.61
N MET A 476 1.56 -0.57 17.60
CA MET A 476 3.01 -0.62 17.36
C MET A 476 3.60 0.79 17.23
N VAL A 477 2.98 1.64 16.42
CA VAL A 477 3.47 3.01 16.14
C VAL A 477 3.13 4.02 17.23
N HIS A 478 1.87 4.08 17.66
CA HIS A 478 1.36 5.16 18.54
C HIS A 478 1.19 4.72 19.99
N GLY A 479 1.34 3.43 20.28
CA GLY A 479 1.06 2.85 21.61
C GLY A 479 -0.42 2.66 21.91
N GLN A 480 -1.31 3.13 21.03
CA GLN A 480 -2.76 3.04 21.17
C GLN A 480 -3.43 2.97 19.80
N ARG A 481 -4.69 2.57 19.76
CA ARG A 481 -5.52 2.56 18.55
C ARG A 481 -6.49 3.74 18.56
N LEU A 482 -6.57 4.45 17.43
CA LEU A 482 -7.59 5.46 17.21
C LEU A 482 -8.97 4.82 17.09
N SER A 483 -9.95 5.31 17.85
CA SER A 483 -11.31 4.79 17.76
C SER A 483 -11.94 5.08 16.40
N VAL A 484 -12.77 4.16 15.92
CA VAL A 484 -13.52 4.30 14.66
C VAL A 484 -14.38 5.57 14.65
N ASN A 485 -14.99 5.92 15.77
CA ASN A 485 -15.81 7.14 15.89
C ASN A 485 -14.97 8.41 15.70
N GLU A 486 -13.78 8.43 16.25
CA GLU A 486 -12.86 9.56 16.11
C GLU A 486 -12.33 9.65 14.69
N MET A 487 -11.93 8.53 14.08
CA MET A 487 -11.58 8.46 12.66
C MET A 487 -12.68 9.05 11.76
N ILE A 488 -13.93 8.65 11.98
CA ILE A 488 -15.08 9.18 11.23
C ILE A 488 -15.21 10.70 11.39
N ARG A 489 -15.09 11.22 12.63
CA ARG A 489 -15.15 12.67 12.89
C ARG A 489 -14.05 13.42 12.16
N ARG A 490 -12.80 12.95 12.28
CA ARG A 490 -11.65 13.56 11.59
C ARG A 490 -11.86 13.63 10.07
N ILE A 491 -12.48 12.63 9.46
CA ILE A 491 -12.83 12.67 8.03
C ILE A 491 -14.00 13.63 7.76
N GLU A 492 -15.04 13.61 8.60
CA GLU A 492 -16.24 14.44 8.45
C GLU A 492 -16.02 15.93 8.66
N ASP A 493 -15.00 16.32 9.42
CA ASP A 493 -14.68 17.72 9.69
C ASP A 493 -13.87 18.37 8.55
N LEU A 494 -13.33 17.57 7.61
CA LEU A 494 -12.52 18.07 6.50
C LEU A 494 -13.30 18.98 5.56
N THR A 495 -12.65 20.08 5.18
CA THR A 495 -13.14 21.06 4.20
C THR A 495 -12.37 20.99 2.88
N SER A 496 -12.87 21.65 1.82
CA SER A 496 -12.14 21.75 0.54
C SER A 496 -10.82 22.49 0.71
N GLU A 497 -10.77 23.47 1.62
CA GLU A 497 -9.56 24.25 1.93
C GLU A 497 -8.48 23.36 2.55
N ASP A 498 -8.85 22.43 3.43
CA ASP A 498 -7.90 21.47 4.02
C ASP A 498 -7.26 20.60 2.95
N LEU A 499 -8.05 20.06 2.01
CA LEU A 499 -7.53 19.21 0.94
C LEU A 499 -6.64 20.01 -0.03
N MET A 500 -7.05 21.21 -0.44
CA MET A 500 -6.23 22.05 -1.33
C MET A 500 -4.91 22.46 -0.66
N ARG A 501 -4.95 22.78 0.64
CA ARG A 501 -3.75 23.08 1.43
C ARG A 501 -2.81 21.89 1.47
N VAL A 502 -3.32 20.68 1.73
CA VAL A 502 -2.50 19.45 1.75
C VAL A 502 -1.94 19.13 0.36
N ALA A 503 -2.72 19.31 -0.69
CA ALA A 503 -2.26 19.15 -2.06
C ALA A 503 -1.10 20.11 -2.37
N ARG A 504 -1.17 21.38 -1.91
CA ARG A 504 -0.10 22.38 -2.05
C ARG A 504 1.12 22.05 -1.20
N ARG A 505 0.92 21.61 0.04
CA ARG A 505 2.02 21.12 0.89
C ARG A 505 2.83 20.10 0.13
N ILE A 506 2.17 19.11 -0.51
CA ILE A 506 2.81 17.99 -1.20
C ILE A 506 3.44 18.39 -2.54
N VAL A 507 2.63 18.93 -3.46
CA VAL A 507 3.02 19.17 -4.86
C VAL A 507 3.90 20.42 -5.01
N LEU A 508 3.59 21.48 -4.25
CA LEU A 508 4.34 22.75 -4.31
C LEU A 508 5.43 22.86 -3.26
N GLY A 509 5.51 21.90 -2.32
CA GLY A 509 6.45 21.97 -1.22
C GLY A 509 6.21 23.16 -0.27
N GLU A 510 4.99 23.70 -0.22
CA GLU A 510 4.67 24.82 0.66
C GLU A 510 4.63 24.37 2.13
N ASP A 511 5.41 25.01 2.99
CA ASP A 511 5.41 24.74 4.45
C ASP A 511 4.22 25.42 5.13
N ILE A 512 3.00 24.98 4.78
CA ILE A 512 1.76 25.46 5.42
C ILE A 512 1.42 24.53 6.59
N PRO A 513 1.47 25.00 7.84
CA PRO A 513 1.12 24.17 8.99
C PRO A 513 -0.34 23.74 8.94
N SER A 514 -0.63 22.55 9.48
CA SER A 514 -2.02 22.11 9.65
C SER A 514 -2.73 22.96 10.71
N PRO A 515 -3.96 23.44 10.45
CA PRO A 515 -4.79 24.05 11.47
C PRO A 515 -5.43 23.00 12.40
N LEU A 516 -5.41 21.72 12.01
CA LEU A 516 -6.00 20.62 12.76
C LEU A 516 -5.11 20.27 13.96
N LYS A 517 -5.73 20.16 15.14
CA LYS A 517 -5.06 19.77 16.38
C LYS A 517 -5.86 18.69 17.07
N TYR A 518 -5.19 17.60 17.41
CA TYR A 518 -5.78 16.48 18.14
C TYR A 518 -5.05 16.31 19.48
N ASP A 519 -5.81 16.19 20.55
CA ASP A 519 -5.29 15.97 21.91
C ASP A 519 -5.16 14.47 22.19
N ASP A 520 -4.35 13.78 21.38
CA ASP A 520 -4.15 12.33 21.46
C ASP A 520 -2.74 11.91 21.89
N GLY A 521 -1.80 12.87 21.96
CA GLY A 521 -0.43 12.66 22.42
C GLY A 521 0.54 12.05 21.39
N TRP A 522 0.06 11.71 20.18
CA TRP A 522 0.89 11.10 19.13
C TRP A 522 0.81 11.81 17.79
N THR A 523 -0.26 12.56 17.51
CA THR A 523 -0.34 13.40 16.32
C THR A 523 0.79 14.44 16.36
N ARG A 524 1.62 14.47 15.32
CA ARG A 524 2.77 15.39 15.22
C ARG A 524 2.85 15.96 13.80
N PRO A 525 2.95 17.30 13.64
CA PRO A 525 3.17 17.89 12.33
C PRO A 525 4.39 17.29 11.65
N TRP A 526 4.21 16.78 10.44
CA TRP A 526 5.29 16.29 9.61
C TRP A 526 6.16 17.46 9.15
N VAL A 527 7.46 17.25 9.22
CA VAL A 527 8.48 18.16 8.70
C VAL A 527 9.04 17.54 7.43
N ARG A 528 8.95 18.30 6.35
CA ARG A 528 9.48 17.91 5.05
C ARG A 528 10.98 17.64 5.14
N THR A 529 11.43 16.52 4.56
CA THR A 529 12.85 16.13 4.56
C THR A 529 13.55 16.48 3.24
N GLY A 530 12.81 16.47 2.13
CA GLY A 530 13.34 16.76 0.80
C GLY A 530 13.13 18.20 0.34
N ARG A 531 13.76 18.54 -0.80
CA ARG A 531 13.73 19.89 -1.39
C ARG A 531 12.53 20.16 -2.30
N GLY A 532 11.57 19.24 -2.37
CA GLY A 532 10.35 19.36 -3.18
C GLY A 532 10.44 18.85 -4.63
N ASN A 533 11.62 18.41 -5.09
CA ASN A 533 11.75 17.83 -6.44
C ASN A 533 10.88 16.56 -6.58
N PRO A 534 10.20 16.33 -7.70
CA PRO A 534 9.42 15.11 -7.90
C PRO A 534 10.31 13.86 -8.07
N THR A 535 9.72 12.72 -7.78
CA THR A 535 10.18 11.40 -8.22
C THR A 535 9.43 11.04 -9.49
N VAL A 536 10.17 10.80 -10.58
CA VAL A 536 9.61 10.34 -11.84
C VAL A 536 10.24 9.02 -12.27
N LEU A 537 9.40 8.04 -12.52
CA LEU A 537 9.79 6.78 -13.14
C LEU A 537 9.00 6.61 -14.44
N ILE A 538 9.71 6.37 -15.52
CA ILE A 538 9.12 6.01 -16.81
C ILE A 538 9.70 4.65 -17.20
N GLN A 539 8.86 3.65 -17.43
CA GLN A 539 9.27 2.33 -17.91
C GLN A 539 8.45 1.95 -19.12
N GLY A 540 9.09 1.66 -20.24
CA GLY A 540 8.41 1.18 -21.45
C GLY A 540 9.30 1.22 -22.68
N PRO A 541 8.76 0.84 -23.86
CA PRO A 541 9.49 0.95 -25.12
C PRO A 541 9.68 2.43 -25.48
N ILE A 542 10.89 2.96 -25.28
CA ILE A 542 11.17 4.40 -25.40
C ILE A 542 12.36 4.57 -26.34
N GLY A 543 12.15 5.20 -27.49
CA GLY A 543 13.23 5.49 -28.44
C GLY A 543 14.15 6.63 -27.98
N GLU A 544 15.33 6.78 -28.62
CA GLU A 544 16.28 7.86 -28.29
C GLU A 544 15.74 9.27 -28.54
N LYS A 545 14.72 9.43 -29.40
CA LYS A 545 14.07 10.71 -29.72
C LYS A 545 12.66 10.81 -29.17
N ASP A 546 12.32 9.97 -28.20
CA ASP A 546 10.98 9.93 -27.62
C ASP A 546 10.72 11.18 -26.76
N PRO A 547 9.55 11.82 -26.84
CA PRO A 547 9.22 13.00 -26.05
C PRO A 547 9.35 12.78 -24.53
N LEU A 548 9.18 11.55 -24.04
CA LEU A 548 9.35 11.23 -22.62
C LEU A 548 10.80 11.37 -22.13
N THR A 549 11.79 11.40 -23.04
CA THR A 549 13.19 11.69 -22.70
C THR A 549 13.39 13.16 -22.28
N GLU A 550 12.51 14.08 -22.70
CA GLU A 550 12.55 15.50 -22.32
C GLU A 550 11.78 15.81 -21.02
N VAL A 551 11.52 14.81 -20.18
CA VAL A 551 10.70 14.96 -18.95
C VAL A 551 11.17 16.09 -18.03
N GLU A 552 12.48 16.30 -17.87
CA GLU A 552 13.01 17.41 -17.06
C GLU A 552 12.55 18.77 -17.56
N LYS A 553 12.55 18.97 -18.88
CA LYS A 553 12.12 20.20 -19.53
C LYS A 553 10.62 20.40 -19.34
N VAL A 554 9.81 19.36 -19.51
CA VAL A 554 8.36 19.42 -19.25
C VAL A 554 8.11 19.82 -17.79
N LEU A 555 8.79 19.19 -16.82
CA LEU A 555 8.63 19.56 -15.41
C LEU A 555 9.05 21.00 -15.12
N MET A 556 10.09 21.52 -15.79
CA MET A 556 10.51 22.92 -15.66
C MET A 556 9.50 23.89 -16.26
N GLU A 557 8.92 23.59 -17.43
CA GLU A 557 7.86 24.40 -18.06
C GLU A 557 6.62 24.51 -17.16
N TRP A 558 6.33 23.46 -16.42
CA TRP A 558 5.25 23.42 -15.43
C TRP A 558 5.65 23.95 -14.05
N GLY A 559 6.92 24.34 -13.84
CA GLY A 559 7.41 24.97 -12.62
C GLY A 559 7.78 24.04 -11.46
N LEU A 560 7.78 22.71 -11.65
CA LEU A 560 7.97 21.71 -10.60
C LEU A 560 9.44 21.29 -10.35
N ASN A 561 10.38 21.79 -11.15
CA ASN A 561 11.81 21.43 -11.07
C ASN A 561 12.73 22.67 -11.08
N SER A 562 12.42 23.69 -10.26
CA SER A 562 13.24 24.91 -10.16
C SER A 562 14.40 24.69 -9.20
N ARG A 563 15.61 24.50 -9.75
CA ARG A 563 16.86 24.52 -8.98
C ARG A 563 17.09 25.93 -8.41
N GLY A 564 16.66 26.19 -7.18
CA GLY A 564 17.23 27.28 -6.35
C GLY A 564 16.26 28.32 -5.77
N SER A 565 14.98 28.30 -6.10
CA SER A 565 13.92 29.09 -5.45
C SER A 565 12.70 28.19 -5.36
N GLY A 566 12.04 28.09 -4.21
CA GLY A 566 10.90 27.18 -4.03
C GLY A 566 9.94 27.19 -5.23
N ILE A 567 9.31 26.04 -5.48
CA ILE A 567 8.43 25.71 -6.62
C ILE A 567 7.40 26.82 -6.94
N GLY A 568 7.10 27.69 -5.97
CA GLY A 568 6.18 28.83 -6.06
C GLY A 568 6.45 29.87 -7.17
N GLU A 569 7.67 30.30 -7.48
CA GLU A 569 7.82 31.46 -8.40
C GLU A 569 7.56 31.15 -9.88
N GLY A 570 8.02 29.98 -10.36
CA GLY A 570 7.76 29.52 -11.74
C GLY A 570 6.29 29.16 -11.94
N LEU A 571 5.71 28.45 -10.97
CA LEU A 571 4.35 27.95 -11.03
C LEU A 571 3.30 29.05 -10.85
N VAL A 572 3.58 30.11 -10.06
CA VAL A 572 2.73 31.32 -9.99
C VAL A 572 2.70 32.06 -11.33
N ARG A 573 3.80 32.06 -12.10
CA ARG A 573 3.82 32.62 -13.46
C ARG A 573 2.97 31.78 -14.43
N THR A 574 3.09 30.46 -14.38
CA THR A 574 2.33 29.54 -15.24
C THR A 574 0.84 29.55 -14.87
N LEU A 575 0.48 29.50 -13.59
CA LEU A 575 -0.91 29.62 -13.13
C LEU A 575 -1.53 30.98 -13.51
N LYS A 576 -0.79 32.11 -13.38
CA LYS A 576 -1.27 33.42 -13.84
C LYS A 576 -1.44 33.51 -15.36
N SER A 577 -0.68 32.72 -16.12
CA SER A 577 -0.79 32.60 -17.58
C SER A 577 -1.95 31.71 -18.01
N TRP A 578 -2.34 30.73 -17.20
CA TRP A 578 -3.46 29.81 -17.48
C TRP A 578 -4.81 30.33 -16.97
N TYR A 579 -4.78 31.20 -15.95
CA TYR A 579 -5.97 31.88 -15.41
C TYR A 579 -6.41 33.10 -16.25
N ARG A 580 -5.56 33.54 -17.20
CA ARG A 580 -5.88 34.53 -18.23
C ARG A 580 -6.17 33.82 -19.54
#